data_AF-A0A1S7FYT9-F1
#
_entry.id   AF-A0A1S7FYT9-F1
#
_cell.length_a   1.000
_cell.length_b   1.000
_cell.length_c   1.000
_cell.angle_alpha   90.00
_cell.angle_beta   90.00
_cell.angle_gamma   90.00
#
_symmetry.space_group_name_H-M   'P 1'
#
loop_
_entity.id
_entity.type
_entity.pdbx_description
1 polymer ?
#
loop_
_entity_poly.entity_id
_entity_poly.type
_entity_poly.pdbx_seq_one_letter_code
_entity_poly.pdbx_strand_id
1 'polypeptide(L)'
;MVTKKADDITPMGKDVYGPYYDDAKRLHEENPSWFPDPDESKIVAGDELKAARDEYTSMVSRGELPKGHHRQGLSFGGENMESNIQFTGESTIRRSELEGLDLDFYHTEGLGKENAKILKIHQTEGGLFVFGNNPNHTEVTTFQNKVLKWQRDSGLR
;
A
#
# COMPACT_ATOMS: atom_id res chain seq x y z
N MET A 1 32.21 25.99 25.39
CA MET A 1 31.56 24.66 25.33
C MET A 1 30.45 24.77 24.31
N VAL A 2 30.66 24.27 23.09
CA VAL A 2 29.66 24.33 22.03
C VAL A 2 28.88 23.03 22.11
N THR A 3 27.64 23.09 22.59
CA THR A 3 26.71 21.97 22.48
C THR A 3 26.40 21.77 21.00
N LYS A 4 27.00 20.73 20.41
CA LYS A 4 26.58 20.22 19.10
C LYS A 4 25.08 19.92 19.20
N LYS A 5 24.27 20.50 18.30
CA LYS A 5 22.94 19.96 18.00
C LYS A 5 23.15 18.49 17.65
N ALA A 6 22.41 17.59 18.29
CA ALA A 6 22.33 16.22 17.83
C ALA A 6 21.95 16.29 16.35
N ASP A 7 22.76 15.67 15.49
CA ASP A 7 22.42 15.52 14.08
C ASP A 7 21.00 14.93 14.04
N ASP A 8 20.12 15.60 13.28
CA ASP A 8 18.72 15.21 13.12
C ASP A 8 18.72 13.94 12.25
N ILE A 9 19.01 12.79 12.87
CA ILE A 9 19.07 11.50 12.17
C ILE A 9 17.64 11.15 11.78
N THR A 10 17.31 11.37 10.51
CA THR A 10 16.09 10.84 9.91
C THR A 10 16.07 9.32 10.14
N PRO A 11 15.07 8.77 10.85
CA PRO A 11 14.96 7.33 11.05
C PRO A 11 15.00 6.60 9.70
N MET A 12 15.91 5.63 9.57
CA MET A 12 16.09 4.82 8.36
C MET A 12 16.18 3.34 8.70
N GLY A 13 15.85 2.47 7.73
CA GLY A 13 16.04 1.03 7.90
C GLY A 13 15.34 0.49 9.15
N LYS A 14 16.14 -0.05 10.07
CA LYS A 14 15.66 -0.63 11.32
C LYS A 14 14.87 0.35 12.19
N ASP A 15 15.18 1.65 12.15
CA ASP A 15 14.45 2.65 12.95
C ASP A 15 13.03 2.91 12.40
N VAL A 16 12.79 2.63 11.12
CA VAL A 16 11.48 2.75 10.47
C VAL A 16 10.61 1.53 10.69
N TYR A 17 11.20 0.34 10.73
CA TYR A 17 10.47 -0.93 10.80
C TYR A 17 10.45 -1.56 12.20
N GLY A 18 11.42 -1.21 13.06
CA GLY A 18 11.55 -1.71 14.42
C GLY A 18 11.57 -3.24 14.48
N PRO A 19 10.64 -3.87 15.23
CA PRO A 19 10.59 -5.33 15.34
C PRO A 19 10.23 -6.05 14.03
N TYR A 20 9.75 -5.33 13.01
CA TYR A 20 9.38 -5.89 11.71
C TYR A 20 10.48 -5.77 10.65
N TYR A 21 11.68 -5.31 11.01
CA TYR A 21 12.75 -5.06 10.04
C TYR A 21 13.22 -6.34 9.35
N ASP A 22 13.46 -7.43 10.09
CA ASP A 22 13.91 -8.70 9.50
C ASP A 22 12.84 -9.30 8.57
N ASP A 23 11.56 -9.19 8.95
CA ASP A 23 10.43 -9.56 8.09
C ASP A 23 10.39 -8.71 6.81
N ALA A 24 10.66 -7.41 6.91
CA ALA A 24 10.70 -6.51 5.75
C ALA A 24 11.82 -6.90 4.79
N LYS A 25 13.04 -7.23 5.30
CA LYS A 25 14.15 -7.69 4.48
C LYS A 25 13.79 -8.97 3.75
N ARG A 26 13.23 -9.96 4.47
CA ARG A 26 12.79 -11.23 3.87
C ARG A 26 11.74 -11.02 2.78
N LEU A 27 10.71 -10.21 3.05
CA LEU A 27 9.65 -9.93 2.08
C LEU A 27 10.17 -9.19 0.84
N HIS A 28 11.13 -8.28 1.01
CA HIS A 28 11.81 -7.62 -0.10
C HIS A 28 12.63 -8.62 -0.94
N GLU A 29 13.39 -9.51 -0.31
CA GLU A 29 14.16 -10.54 -1.00
C GLU A 29 13.26 -11.52 -1.77
N GLU A 30 12.11 -11.90 -1.20
CA GLU A 30 11.16 -12.83 -1.82
C GLU A 30 10.34 -12.16 -2.94
N ASN A 31 9.96 -10.90 -2.78
CA ASN A 31 9.06 -10.21 -3.72
C ASN A 31 9.37 -8.69 -3.82
N PRO A 32 10.50 -8.32 -4.45
CA PRO A 32 10.98 -6.93 -4.50
C PRO A 32 10.13 -6.00 -5.38
N SER A 33 9.18 -6.54 -6.16
CA SER A 33 8.25 -5.70 -6.94
C SER A 33 7.13 -5.12 -6.07
N TRP A 34 6.81 -5.80 -4.96
CA TRP A 34 5.72 -5.42 -4.06
C TRP A 34 6.22 -4.88 -2.72
N PHE A 35 7.38 -5.35 -2.25
CA PHE A 35 7.98 -4.91 -0.99
C PHE A 35 9.23 -4.08 -1.27
N PRO A 36 9.31 -2.83 -0.78
CA PRO A 36 10.47 -1.97 -0.99
C PRO A 36 11.64 -2.44 -0.13
N ASP A 37 12.87 -2.01 -0.46
CA ASP A 37 14.01 -2.24 0.41
C ASP A 37 13.79 -1.45 1.71
N PRO A 38 13.71 -2.11 2.88
CA PRO A 38 13.51 -1.39 4.13
C PRO A 38 14.68 -0.44 4.43
N ASP A 39 15.89 -0.70 3.93
CA ASP A 39 17.07 0.16 4.18
C ASP A 39 16.98 1.53 3.50
N GLU A 40 16.17 1.64 2.43
CA GLU A 40 15.91 2.90 1.73
C GLU A 40 14.70 3.65 2.30
N SER A 41 14.02 3.08 3.28
CA SER A 41 12.81 3.67 3.85
C SER A 41 13.12 4.72 4.90
N LYS A 42 12.24 5.73 4.97
CA LYS A 42 12.21 6.79 5.98
C LYS A 42 10.78 7.05 6.44
N ILE A 43 10.60 7.61 7.63
CA ILE A 43 9.25 8.02 8.09
C ILE A 43 8.87 9.34 7.44
N VAL A 44 7.74 9.37 6.73
CA VAL A 44 7.11 10.59 6.20
C VAL A 44 5.70 10.73 6.79
N ALA A 45 5.44 11.86 7.43
CA ALA A 45 4.21 12.10 8.18
C ALA A 45 3.72 13.56 8.08
N GLY A 46 2.58 13.87 8.71
CA GLY A 46 2.05 15.23 8.78
C GLY A 46 1.79 15.87 7.41
N ASP A 47 2.15 17.15 7.29
CA ASP A 47 1.92 17.96 6.10
C ASP A 47 2.72 17.48 4.88
N GLU A 48 3.91 16.90 5.08
CA GLU A 48 4.72 16.33 3.99
C GLU A 48 3.99 15.15 3.34
N LEU A 49 3.51 14.20 4.15
CA LEU A 49 2.73 13.06 3.65
C LEU A 49 1.43 13.50 2.99
N LYS A 50 0.79 14.54 3.54
CA LYS A 50 -0.42 15.11 2.94
C LYS A 50 -0.13 15.71 1.57
N ALA A 51 0.90 16.52 1.44
CA ALA A 51 1.31 17.14 0.19
C ALA A 51 1.65 16.09 -0.88
N ALA A 52 2.42 15.06 -0.54
CA ALA A 52 2.77 13.98 -1.45
C ALA A 52 1.53 13.22 -1.97
N ARG A 53 0.50 13.02 -1.12
CA ARG A 53 -0.77 12.38 -1.51
C ARG A 53 -1.63 13.27 -2.41
N ASP A 54 -1.68 14.57 -2.12
CA ASP A 54 -2.42 15.53 -2.92
C ASP A 54 -1.80 15.65 -4.32
N GLU A 55 -0.47 15.69 -4.39
CA GLU A 55 0.30 15.67 -5.64
C GLU A 55 0.00 14.40 -6.46
N TYR A 56 0.10 13.21 -5.86
CA TYR A 56 -0.22 11.95 -6.53
C TYR A 56 -1.63 11.97 -7.14
N THR A 57 -2.60 12.41 -6.35
CA THR A 57 -4.00 12.51 -6.79
C THR A 57 -4.12 13.45 -7.99
N SER A 58 -3.41 14.58 -7.96
CA SER A 58 -3.38 15.53 -9.06
C SER A 58 -2.74 14.94 -10.31
N MET A 59 -1.59 14.25 -10.20
CA MET A 59 -0.90 13.63 -11.34
C MET A 59 -1.76 12.53 -11.99
N VAL A 60 -2.41 11.68 -11.19
CA VAL A 60 -3.35 10.67 -11.69
C VAL A 60 -4.53 11.32 -12.42
N SER A 61 -5.09 12.40 -11.87
CA SER A 61 -6.21 13.10 -12.53
C SER A 61 -5.84 13.73 -13.88
N ARG A 62 -4.57 14.13 -14.04
CA ARG A 62 -4.02 14.67 -15.30
C ARG A 62 -3.53 13.57 -16.27
N GLY A 63 -3.52 12.31 -15.85
CA GLY A 63 -2.99 11.20 -16.64
C GLY A 63 -1.46 11.15 -16.70
N GLU A 64 -0.76 11.86 -15.81
CA GLU A 64 0.71 11.89 -15.73
C GLU A 64 1.28 10.68 -14.99
N LEU A 65 0.49 10.08 -14.10
CA LEU A 65 0.82 8.82 -13.42
C LEU A 65 -0.34 7.83 -13.50
N PRO A 66 -0.05 6.53 -13.59
CA PRO A 66 -1.08 5.52 -13.47
C PRO A 66 -1.63 5.44 -12.05
N LYS A 67 -2.90 5.02 -11.93
CA LYS A 67 -3.48 4.64 -10.65
C LYS A 67 -2.91 3.28 -10.22
N GLY A 68 -2.44 3.18 -8.99
CA GLY A 68 -1.89 1.93 -8.46
C GLY A 68 -1.45 2.05 -7.00
N HIS A 69 -0.62 1.11 -6.58
CA HIS A 69 0.00 1.07 -5.27
C HIS A 69 1.44 1.57 -5.38
N HIS A 70 1.88 2.49 -4.52
CA HIS A 70 3.30 2.81 -4.45
C HIS A 70 4.09 1.65 -3.84
N ARG A 71 5.02 1.04 -4.58
CA ARG A 71 5.88 -0.05 -4.08
C ARG A 71 6.57 0.37 -2.80
N GLN A 72 7.27 1.51 -2.82
CA GLN A 72 7.64 2.22 -1.60
C GLN A 72 6.52 3.20 -1.26
N GLY A 73 5.76 2.89 -0.22
CA GLY A 73 4.66 3.75 0.21
C GLY A 73 5.14 5.18 0.51
N LEU A 74 4.32 6.18 0.20
CA LEU A 74 4.65 7.59 0.45
C LEU A 74 5.00 7.86 1.92
N SER A 75 4.35 7.16 2.87
CA SER A 75 4.65 7.26 4.30
C SER A 75 5.98 6.62 4.71
N PHE A 76 6.60 5.86 3.81
CA PHE A 76 7.91 5.21 3.93
C PHE A 76 8.97 5.91 3.07
N GLY A 77 8.68 7.12 2.56
CA GLY A 77 9.62 7.91 1.78
C GLY A 77 9.62 7.67 0.29
N GLY A 78 8.68 6.90 -0.25
CA GLY A 78 8.58 6.70 -1.69
C GLY A 78 8.12 7.95 -2.44
N GLU A 79 8.41 7.96 -3.75
CA GLU A 79 8.19 9.12 -4.62
C GLU A 79 7.02 8.90 -5.60
N ASN A 80 6.46 10.02 -6.09
CA ASN A 80 5.44 10.05 -7.14
C ASN A 80 6.06 9.91 -8.52
N MET A 81 6.49 8.69 -8.84
CA MET A 81 7.08 8.36 -10.14
C MET A 81 6.55 7.03 -10.67
N GLU A 82 6.46 6.89 -11.99
CA GLU A 82 5.85 5.71 -12.64
C GLU A 82 6.51 4.39 -12.21
N SER A 83 7.85 4.37 -12.09
CA SER A 83 8.60 3.19 -11.65
C SER A 83 8.32 2.77 -10.21
N ASN A 84 7.71 3.64 -9.40
CA ASN A 84 7.28 3.32 -8.03
C ASN A 84 5.80 2.91 -7.98
N ILE A 85 5.05 2.96 -9.08
CA ILE A 85 3.63 2.57 -9.10
C ILE A 85 3.47 1.13 -9.61
N GLN A 86 2.97 0.27 -8.73
CA GLN A 86 2.58 -1.10 -9.03
C GLN A 86 1.09 -1.16 -9.41
N PHE A 87 0.79 -1.79 -10.54
CA PHE A 87 -0.60 -2.06 -10.94
C PHE A 87 -1.21 -3.11 -10.00
N THR A 88 -2.37 -2.80 -9.41
CA THR A 88 -3.10 -3.73 -8.52
C THR A 88 -4.23 -4.47 -9.23
N GLY A 89 -4.71 -3.95 -10.37
CA GLY A 89 -5.90 -4.46 -11.05
C GLY A 89 -7.20 -4.27 -10.27
N GLU A 90 -7.17 -3.67 -9.08
CA GLU A 90 -8.33 -3.57 -8.21
C GLU A 90 -9.37 -2.58 -8.72
N SER A 91 -10.61 -3.03 -8.72
CA SER A 91 -11.77 -2.25 -9.12
C SER A 91 -13.02 -2.77 -8.39
N THR A 92 -14.18 -2.29 -8.82
CA THR A 92 -15.47 -2.71 -8.33
C THR A 92 -16.45 -2.94 -9.46
N ILE A 93 -17.36 -3.89 -9.29
CA ILE A 93 -18.49 -4.14 -10.18
C ILE A 93 -19.80 -4.10 -9.37
N ARG A 94 -20.86 -3.55 -9.95
CA ARG A 94 -22.18 -3.54 -9.30
C ARG A 94 -22.83 -4.91 -9.44
N ARG A 95 -23.54 -5.34 -8.40
CA ARG A 95 -24.35 -6.57 -8.44
C ARG A 95 -25.36 -6.56 -9.61
N SER A 96 -25.91 -5.39 -9.93
CA SER A 96 -26.84 -5.23 -11.07
C SER A 96 -26.20 -5.48 -12.43
N GLU A 97 -24.88 -5.38 -12.55
CA GLU A 97 -24.16 -5.72 -13.80
C GLU A 97 -23.99 -7.24 -13.97
N LEU A 98 -24.32 -8.01 -12.93
CA LEU A 98 -24.20 -9.46 -12.85
C LEU A 98 -25.58 -10.11 -12.61
N GLU A 99 -26.64 -9.47 -13.09
CA GLU A 99 -28.02 -9.96 -12.94
C GLU A 99 -28.17 -11.39 -13.46
N GLY A 100 -28.83 -12.23 -12.65
CA GLY A 100 -29.05 -13.64 -12.96
C GLY A 100 -27.94 -14.60 -12.51
N LEU A 101 -26.80 -14.10 -12.01
CA LEU A 101 -25.79 -14.93 -11.36
C LEU A 101 -26.10 -15.17 -9.88
N ASP A 102 -25.83 -16.38 -9.41
CA ASP A 102 -25.74 -16.67 -7.98
C ASP A 102 -24.42 -16.11 -7.44
N LEU A 103 -24.52 -15.26 -6.42
CA LEU A 103 -23.41 -14.53 -5.82
C LEU A 103 -23.33 -14.79 -4.31
N ASP A 104 -24.00 -15.81 -3.80
CA ASP A 104 -23.98 -16.16 -2.39
C ASP A 104 -22.56 -16.55 -1.94
N PHE A 105 -21.78 -17.14 -2.86
CA PHE A 105 -20.36 -17.47 -2.64
C PHE A 105 -19.55 -16.24 -2.16
N TYR A 106 -19.92 -15.04 -2.59
CA TYR A 106 -19.16 -13.83 -2.27
C TYR A 106 -19.13 -13.56 -0.77
N HIS A 107 -20.20 -13.91 -0.05
CA HIS A 107 -20.22 -13.82 1.40
C HIS A 107 -19.64 -15.07 2.06
N THR A 108 -20.01 -16.26 1.59
CA THR A 108 -19.59 -17.54 2.23
C THR A 108 -18.08 -17.73 2.20
N GLU A 109 -17.43 -17.28 1.12
CA GLU A 109 -15.97 -17.33 0.96
C GLU A 109 -15.26 -16.14 1.63
N GLY A 110 -15.98 -15.29 2.37
CA GLY A 110 -15.41 -14.16 3.11
C GLY A 110 -14.92 -13.00 2.24
N LEU A 111 -15.28 -12.95 0.95
CA LEU A 111 -14.88 -11.88 0.01
C LEU A 111 -15.62 -10.56 0.27
N GLY A 112 -16.76 -10.62 0.95
CA GLY A 112 -17.45 -9.44 1.44
C GLY A 112 -18.72 -9.72 2.23
N LYS A 113 -19.55 -8.68 2.35
CA LYS A 113 -20.80 -8.75 3.09
C LYS A 113 -21.85 -9.53 2.31
N GLU A 114 -22.74 -10.18 3.03
CA GLU A 114 -23.99 -10.70 2.49
C GLU A 114 -24.75 -9.59 1.75
N ASN A 115 -25.31 -9.91 0.58
CA ASN A 115 -26.09 -8.98 -0.25
C ASN A 115 -25.35 -7.68 -0.64
N ALA A 116 -24.02 -7.75 -0.81
CA ALA A 116 -23.23 -6.61 -1.26
C ALA A 116 -23.73 -6.05 -2.62
N LYS A 117 -24.04 -4.76 -2.66
CA LYS A 117 -24.45 -4.04 -3.88
C LYS A 117 -23.28 -3.78 -4.84
N ILE A 118 -22.08 -3.65 -4.28
CA ILE A 118 -20.83 -3.40 -4.98
C ILE A 118 -19.86 -4.49 -4.55
N LEU A 119 -19.33 -5.22 -5.52
CA LEU A 119 -18.41 -6.33 -5.33
C LEU A 119 -17.02 -5.84 -5.71
N LYS A 120 -16.03 -6.20 -4.91
CA LYS A 120 -14.63 -5.93 -5.24
C LYS A 120 -14.15 -6.99 -6.22
N ILE A 121 -13.38 -6.54 -7.19
CA ILE A 121 -12.72 -7.41 -8.17
C ILE A 121 -11.30 -6.94 -8.36
N HIS A 122 -10.44 -7.83 -8.85
CA HIS A 122 -9.15 -7.44 -9.39
C HIS A 122 -8.89 -8.13 -10.72
N GLN A 123 -8.20 -7.42 -11.61
CA GLN A 123 -7.72 -7.97 -12.87
C GLN A 123 -6.35 -8.63 -12.68
N THR A 124 -6.22 -9.87 -13.12
CA THR A 124 -4.94 -10.58 -13.20
C THR A 124 -4.09 -10.05 -14.36
N GLU A 125 -2.79 -10.37 -14.37
CA GLU A 125 -1.90 -10.02 -15.50
C GLU A 125 -2.36 -10.60 -16.84
N GLY A 126 -3.04 -11.75 -16.82
CA GLY A 126 -3.66 -12.38 -18.00
C GLY A 126 -4.98 -11.73 -18.44
N GLY A 127 -5.42 -10.65 -17.78
CA GLY A 127 -6.63 -9.92 -18.11
C GLY A 127 -7.93 -10.49 -17.51
N LEU A 128 -7.87 -11.62 -16.77
CA LEU A 128 -9.02 -12.22 -16.10
C LEU A 128 -9.44 -11.40 -14.88
N PHE A 129 -10.74 -11.16 -14.72
CA PHE A 129 -11.30 -10.57 -13.50
C PHE A 129 -11.65 -11.64 -12.46
N VAL A 130 -11.20 -11.41 -11.23
CA VAL A 130 -11.40 -12.30 -10.08
C VAL A 130 -12.08 -11.52 -8.95
N PHE A 131 -13.02 -12.15 -8.23
CA PHE A 131 -13.68 -11.53 -7.08
C PHE A 131 -12.74 -11.41 -5.88
N GLY A 132 -12.86 -10.29 -5.15
CA GLY A 132 -12.02 -9.95 -4.01
C GLY A 132 -10.90 -8.96 -4.34
N ASN A 133 -10.17 -8.55 -3.31
CA ASN A 133 -8.97 -7.71 -3.45
C ASN A 133 -7.84 -8.51 -4.12
N ASN A 134 -6.84 -7.80 -4.65
CA ASN A 134 -5.63 -8.45 -5.10
C ASN A 134 -4.86 -9.02 -3.88
N PRO A 135 -4.51 -10.32 -3.88
CA PRO A 135 -3.85 -10.94 -2.72
C PRO A 135 -2.48 -10.33 -2.40
N ASN A 136 -1.66 -10.01 -3.42
CA ASN A 136 -0.35 -9.38 -3.23
C ASN A 136 -0.50 -7.99 -2.60
N HIS A 137 -1.43 -7.19 -3.13
CA HIS A 137 -1.72 -5.86 -2.58
C HIS A 137 -2.26 -5.94 -1.15
N THR A 138 -3.09 -6.95 -0.86
CA THR A 138 -3.63 -7.20 0.48
C THR A 138 -2.53 -7.56 1.47
N GLU A 139 -1.60 -8.42 1.08
CA GLU A 139 -0.46 -8.82 1.90
C GLU A 139 0.44 -7.63 2.25
N VAL A 140 0.83 -6.85 1.23
CA VAL A 140 1.68 -5.66 1.38
C VAL A 140 1.02 -4.63 2.31
N THR A 141 -0.23 -4.28 2.05
CA THR A 141 -0.94 -3.30 2.88
C THR A 141 -1.16 -3.80 4.31
N THR A 142 -1.37 -5.10 4.50
CA THR A 142 -1.46 -5.71 5.84
C THR A 142 -0.14 -5.56 6.59
N PHE A 143 0.98 -5.86 5.94
CA PHE A 143 2.32 -5.69 6.52
C PHE A 143 2.62 -4.22 6.83
N GLN A 144 2.44 -3.32 5.86
CA GLN A 144 2.62 -1.88 6.05
C GLN A 144 1.79 -1.36 7.23
N ASN A 145 0.53 -1.81 7.38
CA ASN A 145 -0.32 -1.40 8.49
C ASN A 145 0.20 -1.87 9.86
N LYS A 146 0.86 -3.03 9.96
CA LYS A 146 1.53 -3.48 11.20
C LYS A 146 2.66 -2.53 11.58
N VAL A 147 3.51 -2.18 10.61
CA VAL A 147 4.62 -1.24 10.81
C VAL A 147 4.10 0.15 11.19
N LEU A 148 3.13 0.69 10.44
CA LEU A 148 2.54 2.00 10.70
C LEU A 148 1.84 2.06 12.06
N LYS A 149 1.22 0.95 12.51
CA LYS A 149 0.65 0.86 13.85
C LYS A 149 1.75 0.92 14.92
N TRP A 150 2.80 0.13 14.79
CA TRP A 150 3.92 0.16 15.73
C TRP A 150 4.62 1.52 15.80
N GLN A 151 4.81 2.19 14.66
CA GLN A 151 5.38 3.55 14.63
C GLN A 151 4.53 4.53 15.47
N ARG A 152 3.19 4.49 15.34
CA ARG A 152 2.28 5.30 16.16
C ARG A 152 2.39 4.95 17.64
N ASP A 153 2.31 3.65 17.94
CA ASP A 153 2.33 3.17 19.33
C ASP A 153 3.69 3.46 20.03
N SER A 154 4.76 3.64 19.24
CA SER A 154 6.11 3.98 19.72
C SER A 154 6.43 5.49 19.68
N GLY A 155 5.48 6.34 19.29
CA GLY A 155 5.66 7.79 19.23
C GLY A 155 6.58 8.29 18.11
N LEU A 156 6.79 7.48 17.06
CA LEU A 156 7.59 7.86 15.89
C LEU A 156 6.77 8.69 14.86
N ARG A 157 5.44 8.75 15.00
CA ARG A 157 4.53 9.44 14.08
C ARG A 157 3.18 9.81 14.71
#